data_AF-A0AAE3GLB0-F1
#
_entry.id   AF-A0AAE3GLB0-F1
#
_cell.length_a   1.000
_cell.length_b   1.000
_cell.length_c   1.000
_cell.angle_alpha   90.00
_cell.angle_beta   90.00
_cell.angle_gamma   90.00
#
_symmetry.space_group_name_H-M   'P 1'
#
loop_
_entity.id
_entity.type
_entity.pdbx_description
1 polymer ?
#
loop_
_entity_poly.entity_id
_entity_poly.type
_entity_poly.pdbx_seq_one_letter_code
_entity_poly.pdbx_strand_id
1 'polypeptide(L)' 'MARTRPKSNTTTPTPVIDPVGDITGGVDTHLDFHVAAAKDSLGRLLGTQTFPATQAGYTALL' A
#
# COMPACT_ATOMS: atom_id res chain seq x y z
N MET A 1 -51.19 24.39 8.74
CA MET A 1 -50.77 23.94 7.40
C MET A 1 -49.25 23.93 7.35
N ALA A 2 -48.60 22.79 7.56
CA ALA A 2 -47.14 22.68 7.64
C ALA A 2 -46.56 22.46 6.24
N ARG A 3 -45.61 23.31 5.81
CA ARG A 3 -44.83 23.10 4.58
C ARG A 3 -43.38 22.80 4.97
N THR A 4 -42.93 21.65 4.50
CA THR A 4 -41.71 20.90 4.79
C THR A 4 -40.45 21.63 4.31
N ARG A 5 -39.33 21.53 5.06
CA ARG A 5 -37.98 21.95 4.65
C ARG A 5 -37.19 20.74 4.12
N PRO A 6 -36.73 20.73 2.86
CA PRO A 6 -35.68 19.79 2.41
C PRO A 6 -34.45 20.57 1.90
N LYS A 7 -33.19 20.12 1.97
CA LYS A 7 -32.53 18.90 2.45
C LYS A 7 -31.07 19.29 2.71
N SER A 8 -30.44 18.82 3.79
CA SER A 8 -29.00 19.00 4.00
C SER A 8 -28.23 18.21 2.93
N ASN A 9 -27.51 18.91 2.08
CA ASN A 9 -26.53 18.36 1.15
C ASN A 9 -25.23 18.07 1.91
N THR A 10 -25.29 17.04 2.76
CA THR A 10 -24.09 16.39 3.27
C THR A 10 -23.53 15.53 2.15
N THR A 11 -22.71 16.11 1.28
CA THR A 11 -21.89 15.35 0.34
C THR A 11 -20.85 14.63 1.18
N THR A 12 -21.12 13.36 1.51
CA THR A 12 -20.09 12.45 2.01
C THR A 12 -18.95 12.47 0.99
N PRO A 13 -17.72 12.86 1.34
CA PRO A 13 -16.62 12.75 0.40
C PRO A 13 -16.46 11.28 0.07
N THR A 14 -16.74 10.91 -1.17
CA THR A 14 -16.35 9.61 -1.71
C THR A 14 -14.84 9.50 -1.55
N PRO A 15 -14.32 8.39 -0.99
CA PRO A 15 -12.89 8.19 -0.95
C PRO A 15 -12.36 8.23 -2.39
N VAL A 16 -11.44 9.15 -2.66
CA VAL A 16 -10.69 9.14 -3.91
C VAL A 16 -9.80 7.91 -3.85
N ILE A 17 -10.09 6.94 -4.71
CA ILE A 17 -9.28 5.73 -4.83
C ILE A 17 -8.24 6.04 -5.90
N ASP A 18 -7.02 6.36 -5.46
CA ASP A 18 -5.90 6.47 -6.39
C ASP A 18 -5.52 5.05 -6.84
N PRO A 19 -5.59 4.73 -8.14
CA PRO A 19 -5.07 3.46 -8.62
C PRO A 19 -3.59 3.36 -8.27
N VAL A 20 -3.16 2.20 -7.78
CA VAL A 20 -1.75 1.91 -7.46
C VAL A 20 -0.86 2.04 -8.72
N GLY A 21 -1.40 1.74 -9.90
CA GLY A 21 -0.60 1.70 -11.13
C GLY A 21 0.41 0.55 -11.10
N ASP A 22 1.48 0.66 -11.87
CA ASP A 22 2.53 -0.37 -11.91
C ASP A 22 3.25 -0.51 -10.56
N ILE A 23 3.62 -1.74 -10.20
CA ILE A 23 4.30 -2.04 -8.95
C ILE A 23 5.76 -2.38 -9.24
N THR A 24 6.67 -1.68 -8.57
CA THR A 24 8.11 -1.98 -8.58
C THR A 24 8.52 -2.58 -7.23
N GLY A 25 9.18 -3.73 -7.27
CA GLY A 25 9.79 -4.36 -6.11
C GLY A 25 11.28 -4.06 -6.00
N GLY A 26 11.80 -3.93 -4.78
CA GLY A 26 13.22 -3.87 -4.49
C GLY A 26 13.58 -4.70 -3.28
N VAL A 27 14.79 -5.27 -3.28
CA VAL A 27 15.34 -6.00 -2.13
C VAL A 27 16.56 -5.27 -1.62
N ASP A 28 16.54 -4.92 -0.34
CA ASP A 28 17.68 -4.37 0.37
C ASP A 28 18.38 -5.50 1.13
N THR A 29 19.64 -5.78 0.77
CA THR A 29 20.40 -6.92 1.28
C THR A 29 21.33 -6.48 2.39
N HIS A 30 21.02 -6.87 3.62
CA HIS A 30 21.92 -6.77 4.76
C HIS A 30 22.56 -8.12 5.06
N LEU A 31 23.56 -8.12 5.96
CA LEU A 31 24.31 -9.31 6.33
C LEU A 31 23.41 -10.40 6.96
N ASP A 32 22.50 -9.99 7.85
CA ASP A 32 21.69 -10.92 8.64
C ASP A 32 20.25 -11.06 8.13
N PHE A 33 19.81 -10.11 7.29
CA PHE A 33 18.44 -10.07 6.79
C PHE A 33 18.33 -9.39 5.42
N HIS A 34 17.25 -9.68 4.72
CA HIS A 34 16.88 -9.04 3.46
C HIS A 34 15.51 -8.40 3.64
N VAL A 35 15.33 -7.19 3.12
CA VAL A 35 14.05 -6.47 3.19
C VAL A 35 13.52 -6.29 1.79
N ALA A 36 12.39 -6.93 1.49
CA ALA A 36 11.63 -6.67 0.27
C ALA A 36 10.72 -5.45 0.49
N ALA A 37 10.72 -4.52 -0.45
CA ALA A 37 9.82 -3.37 -0.48
C ALA A 37 9.06 -3.34 -1.80
N ALA A 38 7.74 -3.16 -1.73
CA ALA A 38 6.90 -2.95 -2.89
C ALA A 38 6.49 -1.47 -2.95
N LYS A 39 6.68 -0.84 -4.10
CA LYS A 39 6.31 0.55 -4.36
C LYS A 39 5.43 0.64 -5.58
N ASP A 40 4.58 1.64 -5.57
CA ASP A 40 3.75 1.96 -6.72
C ASP A 40 4.47 2.84 -7.74
N SER A 41 3.80 3.14 -8.85
CA SER A 41 4.36 3.95 -9.96
C SER A 41 4.76 5.37 -9.57
N LEU A 42 4.21 5.90 -8.46
CA LEU A 42 4.54 7.21 -7.90
C LEU A 42 5.65 7.12 -6.84
N GLY A 43 6.17 5.91 -6.59
CA GLY A 43 7.17 5.63 -5.56
C GLY A 43 6.60 5.53 -4.15
N ARG A 44 5.28 5.51 -3.97
CA ARG A 44 4.62 5.33 -2.66
C ARG A 44 4.85 3.91 -2.17
N LEU A 45 5.17 3.75 -0.89
CA LEU A 45 5.40 2.44 -0.28
C LEU A 45 4.07 1.72 -0.06
N LEU A 46 3.95 0.53 -0.64
CA LEU A 46 2.78 -0.36 -0.46
C LEU A 46 2.98 -1.32 0.70
N GLY A 47 4.22 -1.71 0.97
CA GLY A 47 4.55 -2.60 2.07
C GLY A 47 6.01 -3.04 2.07
N THR A 48 6.40 -3.65 3.18
CA THR A 48 7.73 -4.23 3.37
C THR A 48 7.65 -5.58 4.08
N GLN A 49 8.58 -6.48 3.78
CA GLN A 49 8.73 -7.73 4.49
C GLN A 49 10.20 -8.09 4.70
N THR A 50 10.54 -8.56 5.90
CA THR A 50 11.89 -8.93 6.29
C THR A 50 12.05 -10.45 6.29
N PHE A 51 13.16 -10.92 5.74
CA PHE A 51 13.54 -12.33 5.66
C PHE A 51 14.94 -12.52 6.24
N PRO A 52 15.21 -13.56 7.03
CA PRO A 52 16.57 -13.86 7.48
C PRO A 52 17.50 -14.15 6.29
N ALA A 53 18.76 -13.72 6.35
CA ALA A 53 19.79 -14.02 5.34
C ALA A 53 20.32 -15.46 5.46
N THR A 54 19.39 -16.41 5.42
CA THR A 54 19.63 -17.85 5.47
C THR A 54 19.08 -18.48 4.20
N GLN A 55 19.48 -19.70 3.89
CA GLN A 55 18.93 -20.42 2.73
C GLN A 55 17.40 -20.48 2.76
N ALA A 56 16.81 -20.75 3.93
CA ALA A 56 15.35 -20.80 4.09
C ALA A 56 14.70 -19.42 3.88
N GLY A 57 15.32 -18.36 4.39
CA GLY A 57 14.82 -17.00 4.20
C GLY A 57 14.94 -16.51 2.76
N TYR A 58 15.98 -16.92 2.03
CA TYR A 58 16.11 -16.66 0.60
C TYR A 58 15.02 -17.39 -0.21
N THR A 59 14.74 -18.65 0.11
CA THR A 59 13.61 -19.37 -0.51
C THR A 59 12.26 -18.71 -0.21
N ALA A 60 12.07 -18.14 0.98
CA ALA A 60 10.84 -17.43 1.33
C ALA A 60 10.71 -16.04 0.69
N LEU A 61 11.83 -15.45 0.25
CA LEU A 61 11.88 -14.15 -0.41
C LEU A 61 11.52 -14.20 -1.91
N LEU A 62 11.74 -15.36 -2.56
CA LEU A 62 11.49 -15.60 -3.99
C LEU A 62 10.09 -16.16 -4.26
#